data_AF-A0A3G3IFF1-F1
#
_entry.id   AF-A0A3G3IFF1-F1
#
_cell.length_a   1.000
_cell.length_b   1.000
_cell.length_c   1.000
_cell.angle_alpha   90.00
_cell.angle_beta   90.00
_cell.angle_gamma   90.00
#
_symmetry.space_group_name_H-M   'P 1'
#
loop_
_entity.id
_entity.type
_entity.pdbx_description
1 polymer ?
#
loop_
_entity_poly.entity_id
_entity_poly.type
_entity_poly.pdbx_seq_one_letter_code
_entity_poly.pdbx_strand_id
1 'polypeptide(L)'
;MSDFDRLCKEFEKMDPLTYSAVIKEKSVGILTALSAITKNGMDGMTIYADFILCSIAADGKLSKEEFSVLQPSLCLLMGKDVTYEDARSMFKELGLDRSKDYKEVMDLMVDILGLVSQELKDDIITVCMMVCAIDGRISFREKRWIRRLIE
;
A
#
# COMPACT_ATOMS: atom_id res chain seq x y z
N MET A 1 -8.67 12.59 6.82
CA MET A 1 -7.81 13.60 6.16
C MET A 1 -8.66 14.62 5.41
N SER A 2 -8.64 15.89 5.79
CA SER A 2 -9.44 16.96 5.14
C SER A 2 -8.99 17.30 3.71
N ASP A 3 -7.72 17.02 3.38
CA ASP A 3 -7.09 17.37 2.10
C ASP A 3 -7.06 16.23 1.07
N PHE A 4 -7.84 15.17 1.25
CA PHE A 4 -7.74 13.94 0.44
C PHE A 4 -7.76 14.19 -1.07
N ASP A 5 -8.78 14.89 -1.59
CA ASP A 5 -8.91 15.14 -3.03
C ASP A 5 -7.83 16.11 -3.56
N ARG A 6 -7.28 16.98 -2.70
CA ARG A 6 -6.16 17.86 -3.04
C ARG A 6 -4.88 17.04 -3.19
N LEU A 7 -4.59 16.19 -2.20
CA LEU A 7 -3.41 15.32 -2.20
C LEU A 7 -3.41 14.35 -3.37
N CYS A 8 -4.55 13.75 -3.73
CA CYS A 8 -4.66 12.94 -4.96
C CYS A 8 -4.16 13.71 -6.19
N LYS A 9 -4.59 14.95 -6.39
CA LYS A 9 -4.20 15.76 -7.55
C LYS A 9 -2.73 16.17 -7.53
N GLU A 10 -2.13 16.33 -6.36
CA GLU A 10 -0.71 16.62 -6.23
C GLU A 10 0.13 15.38 -6.56
N PHE A 11 -0.27 14.20 -6.09
CA PHE A 11 0.41 12.94 -6.40
C PHE A 11 0.29 12.57 -7.87
N GLU A 12 -0.88 12.77 -8.50
CA GLU A 12 -1.10 12.56 -9.95
C GLU A 12 -0.18 13.43 -10.84
N LYS A 13 0.42 14.50 -10.30
CA LYS A 13 1.34 15.41 -11.04
C LYS A 13 2.81 15.24 -10.66
N MET A 14 3.11 14.39 -9.67
CA MET A 14 4.45 14.20 -9.16
C MET A 14 5.28 13.41 -10.17
N ASP A 15 6.55 13.78 -10.36
CA ASP A 15 7.43 13.02 -11.23
C ASP A 15 7.83 11.68 -10.57
N PRO A 16 8.10 10.62 -11.36
CA PRO A 16 8.40 9.29 -10.83
C PRO A 16 9.60 9.22 -9.87
N LEU A 17 10.60 10.11 -10.00
CA LEU A 17 11.79 10.07 -9.15
C LEU A 17 11.48 10.63 -7.75
N THR A 18 10.84 11.80 -7.69
CA THR A 18 10.38 12.40 -6.43
C THR A 18 9.43 11.45 -5.72
N TYR A 19 8.53 10.87 -6.49
CA TYR A 19 7.56 9.89 -6.03
C TYR A 19 8.23 8.68 -5.35
N SER A 20 9.19 8.02 -6.02
CA SER A 20 9.90 6.86 -5.47
C SER A 20 10.72 7.22 -4.23
N ALA A 21 11.29 8.42 -4.17
CA ALA A 21 12.06 8.87 -3.01
C ALA A 21 11.16 9.03 -1.76
N VAL A 22 10.01 9.68 -1.91
CA VAL A 22 9.06 9.88 -0.81
C VAL A 22 8.46 8.55 -0.34
N ILE A 23 8.09 7.66 -1.26
CA ILE A 23 7.63 6.31 -0.89
C ILE A 23 8.71 5.61 -0.07
N LYS A 24 9.96 5.63 -0.52
CA LYS A 24 11.05 4.96 0.19
C LYS A 24 11.22 5.54 1.60
N GLU A 25 11.23 6.86 1.75
CA GLU A 25 11.37 7.52 3.05
C GLU A 25 10.23 7.12 4.00
N LYS A 26 8.98 7.26 3.55
CA LYS A 26 7.79 6.90 4.34
C LYS A 26 7.73 5.41 4.64
N SER A 27 8.09 4.55 3.68
CA SER A 27 8.20 3.10 3.88
C SER A 27 9.09 2.75 5.06
N VAL A 28 10.28 3.38 5.15
CA VAL A 28 11.23 3.11 6.25
C VAL A 28 10.64 3.50 7.61
N GLY A 29 9.98 4.66 7.69
CA GLY A 29 9.30 5.10 8.91
C GLY A 29 8.18 4.14 9.33
N ILE A 30 7.33 3.75 8.38
CA ILE A 30 6.22 2.83 8.61
C ILE A 30 6.72 1.48 9.10
N LEU A 31 7.73 0.91 8.43
CA LEU A 31 8.30 -0.37 8.82
C LEU A 31 8.90 -0.36 10.21
N THR A 32 9.66 0.69 10.53
CA THR A 32 10.25 0.85 11.86
C THR A 32 9.17 0.88 12.93
N ALA A 33 8.08 1.59 12.68
CA ALA A 33 6.97 1.69 13.61
C ALA A 33 6.16 0.39 13.72
N LEU A 34 5.88 -0.30 12.60
CA LEU A 34 5.20 -1.59 12.58
C LEU A 34 6.02 -2.67 13.31
N SER A 35 7.32 -2.76 13.04
CA SER A 35 8.23 -3.70 13.73
C SER A 35 8.28 -3.46 15.24
N ALA A 36 8.12 -2.22 15.71
CA ALA A 36 8.10 -1.90 17.14
C ALA A 36 6.82 -2.38 17.86
N ILE A 37 5.69 -2.49 17.14
CA ILE A 37 4.40 -2.88 17.72
C ILE A 37 4.06 -4.36 17.49
N THR A 38 4.66 -5.03 16.50
CA THR A 38 4.46 -6.46 16.25
C THR A 38 5.31 -7.29 17.21
N LYS A 39 4.73 -7.74 18.33
CA LYS A 39 5.44 -8.60 19.31
C LYS A 39 5.47 -10.10 18.95
N ASN A 40 4.62 -10.60 18.04
CA ASN A 40 4.38 -12.05 17.90
C ASN A 40 4.13 -12.52 16.44
N GLY A 41 5.15 -12.54 15.57
CA GLY A 41 5.17 -13.45 14.41
C GLY A 41 4.34 -13.08 13.16
N MET A 42 3.60 -11.97 13.15
CA MET A 42 3.26 -11.27 11.90
C MET A 42 4.29 -10.16 11.72
N ASP A 43 5.18 -10.33 10.74
CA ASP A 43 6.25 -9.37 10.48
C ASP A 43 5.64 -8.03 10.08
N GLY A 44 6.07 -6.91 10.69
CA GLY A 44 5.68 -5.57 10.24
C GLY A 44 5.95 -5.36 8.75
N MET A 45 6.91 -6.11 8.19
CA MET A 45 7.16 -6.18 6.76
C MET A 45 6.03 -6.85 5.98
N THR A 46 5.44 -7.93 6.48
CA THR A 46 4.29 -8.60 5.85
C THR A 46 3.07 -7.70 5.83
N ILE A 47 2.75 -7.07 6.98
CA ILE A 47 1.64 -6.12 7.09
C ILE A 47 1.80 -4.99 6.08
N TYR A 48 3.01 -4.42 6.00
CA TYR A 48 3.29 -3.36 5.05
C TYR A 48 3.20 -3.83 3.59
N ALA A 49 3.74 -5.00 3.27
CA ALA A 49 3.63 -5.59 1.94
C ALA A 49 2.16 -5.82 1.54
N ASP A 50 1.33 -6.27 2.48
CA ASP A 50 -0.11 -6.45 2.28
C ASP A 50 -0.76 -5.10 1.95
N PHE A 51 -0.47 -4.02 2.71
CA PHE A 51 -0.99 -2.67 2.45
C PHE A 51 -0.66 -2.19 1.04
N ILE A 52 0.59 -2.36 0.62
CA ILE A 52 1.04 -2.01 -0.72
C ILE A 52 0.28 -2.82 -1.78
N LEU A 53 0.20 -4.15 -1.63
CA LEU A 53 -0.49 -5.01 -2.58
C LEU A 53 -1.99 -4.70 -2.68
N CYS A 54 -2.64 -4.39 -1.55
CA CYS A 54 -4.06 -4.05 -1.53
C CYS A 54 -4.36 -2.68 -2.14
N SER A 55 -3.44 -1.73 -2.00
CA SER A 55 -3.61 -0.40 -2.61
C SER A 55 -3.70 -0.49 -4.13
N ILE A 56 -2.89 -1.35 -4.73
CA ILE A 56 -2.93 -1.67 -6.17
C ILE A 56 -4.19 -2.47 -6.50
N ALA A 57 -4.52 -3.47 -5.66
CA ALA A 57 -5.69 -4.31 -5.85
C ALA A 57 -7.03 -3.57 -5.77
N ALA A 58 -7.05 -2.29 -5.42
CA ALA A 58 -8.30 -1.54 -5.28
C ALA A 58 -9.10 -1.46 -6.60
N ASP A 59 -8.44 -1.59 -7.75
CA ASP A 59 -9.09 -1.73 -9.05
C ASP A 59 -9.37 -3.20 -9.45
N GLY A 60 -8.80 -4.15 -8.70
CA GLY A 60 -8.85 -5.60 -8.86
C GLY A 60 -7.70 -6.21 -9.67
N LYS A 61 -6.64 -5.47 -9.95
CA LYS A 61 -5.54 -5.89 -10.83
C LYS A 61 -4.19 -5.50 -10.24
N LEU A 62 -3.16 -6.23 -10.63
CA LEU A 62 -1.76 -5.88 -10.43
C LEU A 62 -1.13 -5.78 -11.82
N SER A 63 -0.78 -4.58 -12.27
CA SER A 63 -0.07 -4.36 -13.52
C SER A 63 1.45 -4.57 -13.35
N LYS A 64 2.15 -4.74 -14.47
CA LYS A 64 3.62 -4.87 -14.43
C LYS A 64 4.29 -3.53 -14.12
N GLU A 65 3.64 -2.44 -14.52
CA GLU A 65 4.07 -1.07 -14.32
C GLU A 65 4.04 -0.71 -12.83
N GLU A 66 2.92 -0.98 -12.14
CA GLU A 66 2.79 -0.81 -10.69
C GLU A 66 3.80 -1.69 -9.93
N PHE A 67 3.92 -2.95 -10.36
CA PHE A 67 4.90 -3.86 -9.75
C PHE A 67 6.34 -3.34 -9.93
N SER A 68 6.72 -2.86 -11.12
CA SER A 68 8.09 -2.41 -11.37
C SER A 68 8.53 -1.28 -10.47
N VAL A 69 7.62 -0.37 -10.11
CA VAL A 69 7.90 0.76 -9.22
C VAL A 69 8.03 0.29 -7.77
N LEU A 70 7.28 -0.73 -7.38
CA LEU A 70 7.26 -1.26 -6.02
C LEU A 70 8.28 -2.37 -5.78
N GLN A 71 8.77 -3.01 -6.84
CA GLN A 71 9.73 -4.10 -6.75
C GLN A 71 10.93 -3.75 -5.86
N PRO A 72 11.57 -2.57 -5.96
CA PRO A 72 12.68 -2.23 -5.07
C PRO A 72 12.27 -2.22 -3.58
N SER A 73 11.07 -1.72 -3.28
CA SER A 73 10.52 -1.72 -1.92
C SER A 73 10.20 -3.14 -1.46
N LEU A 74 9.54 -3.95 -2.29
CA LEU A 74 9.23 -5.35 -2.00
C LEU A 74 10.50 -6.19 -1.80
N CYS A 75 11.54 -6.00 -2.64
CA CYS A 75 12.81 -6.69 -2.48
C CYS A 75 13.51 -6.30 -1.17
N LEU A 76 13.50 -5.00 -0.83
CA LEU A 76 14.07 -4.49 0.41
C LEU A 76 13.34 -5.07 1.63
N LEU A 77 12.01 -5.14 1.57
CA LEU A 77 11.15 -5.69 2.61
C LEU A 77 11.35 -7.18 2.80
N MET A 78 11.31 -7.96 1.73
CA MET A 78 11.36 -9.41 1.82
C MET A 78 12.79 -9.93 1.99
N GLY A 79 13.81 -9.06 1.92
CA GLY A 79 15.22 -9.43 1.97
C GLY A 79 15.64 -10.38 0.84
N LYS A 80 14.86 -10.44 -0.24
CA LYS A 80 15.05 -11.32 -1.39
C LYS A 80 14.55 -10.63 -2.65
N ASP A 81 15.05 -11.05 -3.80
CA ASP A 81 14.49 -10.58 -5.07
C ASP A 81 13.06 -11.12 -5.25
N VAL A 82 12.11 -10.20 -5.33
CA VAL A 82 10.71 -10.48 -5.60
C VAL A 82 10.48 -10.33 -7.10
N THR A 83 9.94 -11.36 -7.73
CA THR A 83 9.53 -11.32 -9.13
C THR A 83 8.06 -10.93 -9.27
N TYR A 84 7.66 -10.53 -10.48
CA TYR A 84 6.25 -10.25 -10.76
C TYR A 84 5.34 -11.46 -10.49
N GLU A 85 5.81 -12.68 -10.78
CA GLU A 85 5.03 -13.89 -10.53
C GLU A 85 4.93 -14.20 -9.03
N ASP A 86 5.95 -13.86 -8.22
CA ASP A 86 5.86 -13.95 -6.76
C ASP A 86 4.79 -12.99 -6.23
N ALA A 87 4.83 -11.73 -6.67
CA ALA A 87 3.83 -10.72 -6.29
C ALA A 87 2.42 -11.10 -6.73
N ARG A 88 2.28 -11.63 -7.95
CA ARG A 88 1.00 -12.12 -8.47
C ARG A 88 0.49 -13.34 -7.71
N SER A 89 1.38 -14.21 -7.24
CA SER A 89 0.99 -15.36 -6.42
C SER A 89 0.51 -14.91 -5.05
N MET A 90 1.25 -14.00 -4.39
CA MET A 90 0.82 -13.36 -3.13
C MET A 90 -0.53 -12.65 -3.30
N PHE A 91 -0.72 -11.92 -4.40
CA PHE A 91 -1.99 -11.25 -4.73
C PHE A 91 -3.18 -12.22 -4.79
N LYS A 92 -2.99 -13.41 -5.35
CA LYS A 92 -4.03 -14.45 -5.41
C LYS A 92 -4.23 -15.18 -4.10
N GLU A 93 -3.16 -15.44 -3.35
CA GLU A 93 -3.22 -16.10 -2.04
C GLU A 93 -3.96 -15.25 -1.02
N LEU A 94 -3.77 -13.93 -1.09
CA LEU A 94 -4.52 -12.94 -0.31
C LEU A 94 -5.97 -12.76 -0.82
N GLY A 95 -6.37 -13.42 -1.91
CA GLY A 95 -7.71 -13.31 -2.48
C GLY A 95 -8.03 -11.92 -3.04
N LEU A 96 -7.03 -11.11 -3.35
CA LEU A 96 -7.19 -9.74 -3.84
C LEU A 96 -7.75 -9.67 -5.26
N ASP A 97 -7.68 -10.78 -6.00
CA ASP A 97 -8.34 -10.95 -7.30
C ASP A 97 -9.83 -11.33 -7.18
N ARG A 98 -10.32 -11.60 -5.97
CA ARG A 98 -11.69 -12.05 -5.68
C ARG A 98 -12.42 -11.01 -4.84
N SER A 99 -13.56 -10.52 -5.35
CA SER A 99 -14.33 -9.46 -4.69
C SER A 99 -14.87 -9.82 -3.29
N LYS A 100 -14.96 -11.11 -2.93
CA LYS A 100 -15.42 -11.56 -1.60
C LYS A 100 -14.29 -11.48 -0.57
N ASP A 101 -13.14 -12.05 -0.91
CA ASP A 101 -12.00 -12.18 0.00
C ASP A 101 -11.31 -10.82 0.19
N TYR A 102 -11.39 -9.93 -0.81
CA TYR A 102 -11.01 -8.52 -0.71
C TYR A 102 -11.66 -7.78 0.47
N LYS A 103 -12.89 -8.12 0.84
CA LYS A 103 -13.57 -7.48 1.97
C LYS A 103 -12.91 -7.89 3.31
N GLU A 104 -12.58 -9.16 3.46
CA GLU A 104 -11.95 -9.68 4.69
C GLU A 104 -10.56 -9.08 4.87
N VAL A 105 -9.78 -8.97 3.78
CA VAL A 105 -8.47 -8.30 3.82
C VAL A 105 -8.61 -6.81 4.14
N MET A 106 -9.63 -6.14 3.59
CA MET A 106 -9.90 -4.73 3.89
C MET A 106 -10.28 -4.53 5.36
N ASP A 107 -11.13 -5.39 5.92
CA ASP A 107 -11.53 -5.33 7.33
C ASP A 107 -10.29 -5.55 8.24
N LEU A 108 -9.42 -6.52 7.92
CA LEU A 108 -8.14 -6.72 8.62
C LEU A 108 -7.24 -5.46 8.58
N MET A 109 -7.18 -4.79 7.44
CA MET A 109 -6.41 -3.56 7.29
C MET A 109 -6.94 -2.41 8.14
N VAL A 110 -8.26 -2.24 8.17
CA VAL A 110 -8.90 -1.24 9.03
C VAL A 110 -8.61 -1.54 10.50
N ASP A 111 -8.68 -2.81 10.92
CA ASP A 111 -8.35 -3.23 12.27
C ASP A 111 -6.89 -2.90 12.62
N ILE A 112 -5.94 -3.21 11.73
CA ILE A 112 -4.51 -2.87 11.92
C ILE A 112 -4.32 -1.34 12.03
N LEU A 113 -4.96 -0.56 11.17
CA LEU A 113 -4.91 0.91 11.26
C LEU A 113 -5.57 1.46 12.52
N GLY A 114 -6.51 0.73 13.13
CA GLY A 114 -7.09 1.07 14.43
C GLY A 114 -6.12 0.87 15.61
N LEU A 115 -5.05 0.12 15.41
CA LEU A 115 -4.04 -0.19 16.45
C LEU A 115 -2.81 0.73 16.41
N VAL A 116 -2.68 1.58 15.38
CA VAL A 116 -1.52 2.45 15.17
C VAL A 116 -1.79 3.91 15.53
N SER A 117 -0.71 4.71 15.70
CA SER A 117 -0.86 6.15 15.90
C SER A 117 -1.47 6.82 14.67
N GLN A 118 -2.14 7.96 14.86
CA GLN A 118 -2.71 8.73 13.74
C GLN A 118 -1.62 9.13 12.72
N GLU A 119 -0.42 9.46 13.19
CA GLU A 119 0.73 9.77 12.33
C GLU A 119 1.13 8.57 11.46
N LEU A 120 1.21 7.37 12.04
CA LEU A 120 1.52 6.16 11.28
C LEU A 120 0.40 5.81 10.27
N LYS A 121 -0.86 6.01 10.67
CA LYS A 121 -2.01 5.84 9.80
C LYS A 121 -1.94 6.79 8.60
N ASP A 122 -1.64 8.06 8.83
CA ASP A 122 -1.51 9.07 7.77
C ASP A 122 -0.35 8.75 6.83
N ASP A 123 0.77 8.22 7.34
CA ASP A 123 1.90 7.79 6.53
C ASP A 123 1.55 6.57 5.65
N ILE A 124 0.89 5.56 6.20
CA ILE A 124 0.43 4.38 5.44
C ILE A 124 -0.53 4.82 4.33
N ILE A 125 -1.51 5.67 4.66
CA ILE A 125 -2.49 6.17 3.69
C ILE A 125 -1.81 7.01 2.61
N THR A 126 -0.83 7.84 2.98
CA THR A 126 -0.04 8.63 2.02
C THR A 126 0.69 7.72 1.05
N VAL A 127 1.36 6.67 1.53
CA VAL A 127 2.02 5.72 0.64
C VAL A 127 0.99 5.03 -0.27
N CYS A 128 -0.14 4.54 0.24
CA CYS A 128 -1.19 3.94 -0.59
C CYS A 128 -1.70 4.89 -1.67
N MET A 129 -1.97 6.17 -1.34
CA MET A 129 -2.39 7.18 -2.31
C MET A 129 -1.34 7.40 -3.39
N MET A 130 -0.07 7.44 -2.98
CA MET A 130 1.03 7.50 -3.90
C MET A 130 0.99 6.25 -4.79
N VAL A 131 0.94 5.02 -4.26
CA VAL A 131 0.96 3.78 -5.08
C VAL A 131 -0.11 3.80 -6.17
N CYS A 132 -1.33 4.19 -5.84
CA CYS A 132 -2.42 4.34 -6.81
C CYS A 132 -2.22 5.47 -7.84
N ALA A 133 -1.25 6.36 -7.65
CA ALA A 133 -0.97 7.47 -8.57
C ALA A 133 0.15 7.16 -9.57
N ILE A 134 0.78 5.98 -9.50
CA ILE A 134 1.94 5.60 -10.34
C ILE A 134 1.61 5.67 -11.83
N ASP A 135 0.40 5.27 -12.20
CA ASP A 135 -0.10 5.30 -13.57
C ASP A 135 -0.50 6.72 -14.03
N GLY A 136 -0.26 7.73 -13.19
CA GLY A 136 -0.60 9.14 -13.41
C GLY A 136 -2.05 9.48 -13.04
N ARG A 137 -2.85 8.51 -12.55
CA ARG A 137 -4.25 8.77 -12.20
C ARG A 137 -4.82 7.81 -11.17
N ILE A 138 -5.08 8.33 -9.97
CA ILE A 138 -5.87 7.60 -8.97
C ILE A 138 -7.33 7.50 -9.43
N SER A 139 -7.77 6.28 -9.74
CA SER A 139 -9.12 5.95 -10.19
C SER A 139 -10.17 6.20 -9.09
N PHE A 140 -11.43 6.23 -9.49
CA PHE A 140 -12.54 6.36 -8.54
C PHE A 140 -12.64 5.16 -7.57
N ARG A 141 -12.22 3.96 -8.01
CA ARG A 141 -12.24 2.75 -7.17
C ARG A 141 -11.17 2.83 -6.09
N GLU A 142 -9.95 3.22 -6.46
CA GLU A 142 -8.86 3.46 -5.51
C GLU A 142 -9.21 4.58 -4.53
N LYS A 143 -9.74 5.72 -5.00
CA LYS A 143 -10.20 6.80 -4.11
C LYS A 143 -11.23 6.30 -3.10
N ARG A 144 -12.16 5.44 -3.52
CA ARG A 144 -13.17 4.86 -2.63
C ARG A 144 -12.54 3.88 -1.64
N TRP A 145 -11.58 3.07 -2.05
CA TRP A 145 -10.88 2.16 -1.15
C TRP A 145 -10.07 2.92 -0.10
N ILE A 146 -9.26 3.90 -0.52
CA ILE A 146 -8.44 4.69 0.41
C ILE A 146 -9.33 5.46 1.40
N ARG A 147 -10.49 5.98 0.96
CA ARG A 147 -11.46 6.61 1.88
C ARG A 147 -11.95 5.66 2.98
N ARG A 148 -12.16 4.38 2.68
CA ARG A 148 -12.54 3.38 3.69
C ARG A 148 -11.45 3.11 4.72
N LEU A 149 -10.18 3.34 4.38
CA LEU A 149 -9.10 3.24 5.36
C LEU A 149 -9.05 4.47 6.29
N ILE A 150 -9.53 5.62 5.82
CA ILE A 150 -9.57 6.87 6.58
C ILE A 150 -10.74 6.89 7.56
N GLU A 151 -11.94 6.56 7.08
CA GLU A 151 -13.24 6.57 7.78
C GLU A 151 -13.37 5.46 8.83
#